data_AF-A0A8J5W1B2-F1
#
_entry.id   AF-A0A8J5W1B2-F1
#
_cell.length_a   1.000
_cell.length_b   1.000
_cell.length_c   1.000
_cell.angle_alpha   90.00
_cell.angle_beta   90.00
_cell.angle_gamma   90.00
#
_symmetry.space_group_name_H-M   'P 1'
#
loop_
_entity.id
_entity.type
_entity.pdbx_description
1 polymer ?
#
loop_
_entity_poly.entity_id
_entity_poly.type
_entity_poly.pdbx_seq_one_letter_code
_entity_poly.pdbx_strand_id
1 'polypeptide(L)'
;MECNKDEALRAKEISERKFESKDLQGAKKFALKAHTLFPGLEGIVQMITTLDIYLASEVLIAGEKDWYSILSVETSADDETLKKQYRKLVLQLHPD
;
A
#
# COMPACT_ATOMS: atom_id res chain seq x y z
N MET A 1 -0.59 -23.25 -17.07
CA MET A 1 -0.38 -22.48 -15.82
C MET A 1 0.23 -21.09 -16.08
N GLU A 2 0.69 -20.76 -17.29
CA GLU A 2 1.18 -19.41 -17.67
C GLU A 2 0.09 -18.35 -17.83
N CYS A 3 -1.17 -18.73 -18.09
CA CYS A 3 -2.28 -17.80 -18.34
C CYS A 3 -2.51 -16.79 -17.19
N ASN A 4 -2.26 -17.21 -15.95
CA ASN A 4 -2.45 -16.35 -14.77
C ASN A 4 -1.36 -15.28 -14.66
N LYS A 5 -0.16 -15.51 -15.24
CA LYS A 5 0.96 -14.56 -15.19
C LYS A 5 0.74 -13.39 -16.15
N ASP A 6 0.32 -13.66 -17.38
CA ASP A 6 0.03 -12.60 -18.37
C ASP A 6 -1.17 -11.74 -17.94
N GLU A 7 -2.19 -12.35 -17.32
CA GLU A 7 -3.32 -11.60 -16.78
C GLU A 7 -2.94 -10.78 -15.55
N ALA A 8 -2.05 -11.30 -14.69
CA ALA A 8 -1.49 -10.54 -13.57
C ALA A 8 -0.62 -9.36 -14.04
N LEU A 9 0.19 -9.53 -15.08
CA LEU A 9 0.98 -8.45 -15.69
C LEU A 9 0.09 -7.35 -16.27
N ARG A 10 -0.95 -7.73 -17.04
CA ARG A 10 -1.93 -6.75 -17.55
C ARG A 10 -2.64 -6.01 -16.42
N ALA A 11 -3.01 -6.70 -15.34
CA ALA A 11 -3.61 -6.06 -14.17
C ALA A 11 -2.63 -5.08 -13.48
N LYS A 12 -1.33 -5.41 -13.41
CA LYS A 12 -0.27 -4.51 -12.92
C LYS A 12 -0.16 -3.24 -13.78
N GLU A 13 -0.10 -3.37 -15.11
CA GLU A 13 -0.04 -2.21 -16.03
C GLU A 13 -1.29 -1.32 -15.94
N ILE A 14 -2.47 -1.90 -15.71
CA ILE A 14 -3.70 -1.12 -15.49
C ILE A 14 -3.61 -0.36 -14.17
N SER A 15 -3.05 -0.98 -13.13
CA SER A 15 -2.81 -0.30 -11.84
C SER A 15 -1.87 0.90 -12.01
N GLU A 16 -0.78 0.76 -12.76
CA GLU A 16 0.17 1.84 -13.03
C GLU A 16 -0.49 3.01 -13.79
N ARG A 17 -1.24 2.73 -14.86
CA ARG A 17 -1.99 3.75 -15.61
C ARG A 17 -3.03 4.48 -14.74
N LYS A 18 -3.70 3.75 -13.85
CA LYS A 18 -4.65 4.36 -12.91
C LYS A 18 -3.96 5.22 -11.86
N PHE A 19 -2.78 4.82 -11.40
CA PHE A 19 -1.95 5.62 -10.52
C PHE A 19 -1.52 6.94 -11.19
N GLU A 20 -1.07 6.90 -12.45
CA GLU A 20 -0.78 8.11 -13.25
C GLU A 20 -2.00 9.01 -13.42
N SER A 21 -3.19 8.41 -13.55
CA SER A 21 -4.47 9.11 -13.66
C SER A 21 -4.99 9.66 -12.31
N LYS A 22 -4.21 9.53 -11.22
CA LYS A 22 -4.59 9.86 -9.83
C LYS A 22 -5.80 9.08 -9.29
N ASP A 23 -6.20 8.00 -9.96
CA ASP A 23 -7.25 7.08 -9.49
C ASP A 23 -6.60 6.02 -8.58
N LEU A 24 -6.27 6.41 -7.36
CA LEU A 24 -5.56 5.57 -6.39
C LEU A 24 -6.38 4.36 -5.93
N GLN A 25 -7.71 4.54 -5.76
CA GLN A 25 -8.60 3.42 -5.41
C GLN A 25 -8.70 2.41 -6.54
N GLY A 26 -8.83 2.88 -7.78
CA GLY A 26 -8.81 2.03 -8.95
C GLY A 26 -7.47 1.30 -9.10
N ALA A 27 -6.35 2.00 -8.91
CA ALA A 27 -5.02 1.41 -8.94
C ALA A 27 -4.91 0.26 -7.93
N LYS A 28 -5.29 0.49 -6.66
CA LYS A 28 -5.26 -0.54 -5.61
C LYS A 28 -6.08 -1.77 -5.97
N LYS A 29 -7.28 -1.58 -6.53
CA LYS A 29 -8.15 -2.69 -6.93
C LYS A 29 -7.49 -3.59 -7.98
N PHE A 30 -6.80 -2.99 -8.96
CA PHE A 30 -6.10 -3.73 -10.00
C PHE A 30 -4.79 -4.36 -9.49
N ALA A 31 -4.08 -3.69 -8.58
CA ALA A 31 -2.90 -4.24 -7.91
C ALA A 31 -3.24 -5.49 -7.09
N LEU A 32 -4.32 -5.43 -6.30
CA LEU A 32 -4.84 -6.59 -5.56
C LEU A 32 -5.25 -7.73 -6.49
N LYS A 33 -5.91 -7.42 -7.61
CA LYS A 33 -6.28 -8.42 -8.63
C LYS A 33 -5.04 -9.11 -9.21
N ALA A 34 -3.99 -8.36 -9.56
CA ALA A 34 -2.73 -8.92 -10.02
C ALA A 34 -2.09 -9.85 -8.98
N HIS A 35 -2.12 -9.46 -7.70
CA HIS A 35 -1.62 -10.29 -6.61
C HIS A 35 -2.45 -11.57 -6.40
N THR A 36 -3.78 -11.50 -6.57
CA THR A 36 -4.65 -12.70 -6.45
C THR A 36 -4.44 -13.68 -7.59
N LEU A 37 -4.17 -13.16 -8.80
CA LEU A 37 -3.89 -13.96 -9.99
C LEU A 37 -2.50 -14.62 -9.93
N PHE A 38 -1.50 -13.85 -9.50
CA PHE A 38 -0.13 -14.35 -9.38
C PHE A 38 0.59 -13.68 -8.19
N PRO A 39 0.57 -14.32 -7.00
CA PRO A 39 1.19 -13.75 -5.79
C PRO A 39 2.70 -13.53 -5.94
N GLY A 40 3.38 -14.32 -6.78
CA GLY A 40 4.81 -14.20 -7.08
C GLY A 40 5.16 -13.14 -8.13
N LEU A 41 4.23 -12.26 -8.49
CA LEU A 41 4.49 -11.18 -9.44
C LEU A 41 5.45 -10.16 -8.82
N GLU A 42 6.57 -9.91 -9.50
CA GLU A 42 7.61 -9.02 -8.99
C GLU A 42 7.09 -7.59 -8.77
N GLY A 43 7.35 -7.08 -7.57
CA GLY A 43 6.98 -5.73 -7.15
C GLY A 43 5.48 -5.51 -6.88
N ILE A 44 4.62 -6.53 -7.01
CA ILE A 44 3.18 -6.32 -6.82
C ILE A 44 2.81 -5.97 -5.38
N VAL A 45 3.47 -6.61 -4.42
CA VAL A 45 3.27 -6.35 -2.99
C VAL A 45 3.71 -4.93 -2.64
N GLN A 46 4.88 -4.50 -3.13
CA GLN A 46 5.36 -3.12 -2.98
C GLN A 46 4.40 -2.10 -3.59
N MET A 47 3.84 -2.37 -4.77
CA MET A 47 2.86 -1.46 -5.38
C MET A 47 1.59 -1.34 -4.53
N ILE A 48 1.06 -2.45 -4.00
CA ILE A 48 -0.11 -2.42 -3.09
C ILE A 48 0.22 -1.59 -1.85
N THR A 49 1.36 -1.82 -1.21
CA THR A 49 1.79 -1.07 -0.03
C THR A 49 1.92 0.43 -0.31
N THR A 50 2.55 0.80 -1.42
CA THR A 50 2.67 2.21 -1.83
C THR A 50 1.30 2.84 -2.03
N LEU A 51 0.38 2.15 -2.73
CA LEU A 51 -0.98 2.64 -2.95
C LEU A 51 -1.77 2.79 -1.64
N ASP A 52 -1.58 1.89 -0.68
CA ASP A 52 -2.17 1.98 0.66
C ASP A 52 -1.66 3.19 1.43
N ILE A 53 -0.35 3.46 1.39
CA ILE A 53 0.25 4.64 2.01
C ILE A 53 -0.28 5.91 1.35
N TYR A 54 -0.36 5.96 0.02
CA TYR A 54 -0.90 7.10 -0.70
C TYR A 54 -2.37 7.36 -0.35
N LEU A 55 -3.21 6.33 -0.35
CA LEU A 55 -4.62 6.45 0.05
C LEU A 55 -4.77 6.89 1.51
N ALA A 56 -3.98 6.33 2.43
CA ALA A 56 -3.95 6.75 3.83
C ALA A 56 -3.48 8.21 3.97
N SER A 57 -2.58 8.67 3.10
CA SER A 57 -2.10 10.05 3.10
C SER A 57 -3.10 11.06 2.51
N GLU A 58 -4.04 10.61 1.67
CA GLU A 58 -5.16 11.43 1.19
C GLU A 58 -6.28 11.58 2.23
N VAL A 59 -6.38 10.67 3.19
CA VAL A 59 -7.30 10.79 4.32
C VAL A 59 -6.74 11.81 5.32
N LEU A 60 -7.07 13.08 5.09
CA LEU A 60 -6.90 14.15 6.06
C LEU A 60 -8.08 14.14 7.01
N ILE A 61 -7.88 13.69 8.25
CA ILE A 61 -8.87 13.86 9.31
C ILE A 61 -8.72 15.30 9.80
N ALA A 62 -9.74 16.13 9.59
CA ALA A 62 -9.77 17.53 10.01
C ALA A 62 -8.60 18.41 9.50
N GLY A 63 -8.03 18.09 8.33
CA GLY A 63 -6.96 18.89 7.72
C GLY A 63 -5.54 18.54 8.19
N GLU A 64 -5.39 17.56 9.08
CA GLU A 64 -4.10 17.03 9.52
C GLU A 64 -3.92 15.58 9.06
N LYS A 65 -2.65 15.19 8.85
CA LYS A 65 -2.30 13.80 8.58
C LYS A 65 -2.62 12.97 9.82
N ASP A 66 -3.41 11.91 9.64
CA ASP A 66 -3.68 10.97 10.72
C ASP A 66 -2.42 10.15 11.01
N TRP A 67 -1.64 10.62 11.97
CA TRP A 67 -0.41 9.98 12.41
C TRP A 67 -0.66 8.58 13.00
N TYR A 68 -1.87 8.30 13.51
CA TYR A 68 -2.24 6.97 14.01
C TYR A 68 -2.44 6.00 12.86
N SER A 69 -3.13 6.42 11.80
CA SER A 69 -3.24 5.65 10.55
C SER A 69 -1.87 5.43 9.88
N ILE A 70 -1.01 6.47 9.85
CA ILE A 70 0.36 6.36 9.31
C ILE A 70 1.20 5.35 10.09
N LEU A 71 1.03 5.28 11.41
CA LEU A 71 1.73 4.34 12.28
C LEU A 71 1.02 2.97 12.37
N SER A 72 -0.09 2.77 11.65
CA SER A 72 -0.95 1.56 11.70
C SER A 72 -1.32 1.15 13.13
N VAL A 73 -1.70 2.14 13.93
CA VAL A 73 -2.14 1.97 15.32
C VAL A 73 -3.55 2.54 15.47
N GLU A 74 -4.33 1.92 16.36
CA GLU A 74 -5.63 2.47 16.72
C GLU A 74 -5.47 3.86 17.36
N THR A 75 -6.48 4.71 17.20
CA THR A 75 -6.53 6.05 17.82
C THR A 75 -6.61 6.01 19.35
N SER A 76 -6.89 4.83 19.91
CA SER A 76 -6.86 4.51 21.35
C SER A 76 -5.50 3.99 21.82
N ALA A 77 -4.52 3.84 20.92
CA ALA A 77 -3.25 3.22 21.24
C ALA A 77 -2.45 4.06 22.25
N ASP A 78 -1.86 3.35 23.20
CA ASP A 78 -0.98 3.85 24.23
C ASP A 78 0.43 4.15 23.71
N ASP A 79 1.14 5.05 24.39
CA ASP A 79 2.46 5.54 24.00
C ASP A 79 3.51 4.43 23.80
N GLU A 80 3.40 3.31 24.53
CA GLU A 80 4.28 2.15 24.36
C GLU A 80 4.04 1.44 23.02
N THR A 81 2.77 1.24 22.65
CA THR A 81 2.39 0.66 21.36
C THR A 81 2.84 1.55 20.21
N LEU A 82 2.70 2.87 20.37
CA LEU A 82 3.13 3.87 19.40
C LEU A 82 4.66 3.79 19.16
N LYS A 83 5.45 3.79 20.24
CA LYS A 83 6.93 3.68 20.17
C LYS A 83 7.39 2.36 19.55
N LYS A 84 6.69 1.27 19.82
CA LYS A 84 7.03 -0.05 19.28
C LYS A 84 6.82 -0.12 17.77
N GLN A 85 5.70 0.40 17.28
CA GLN A 85 5.44 0.45 15.83
C GLN A 85 6.36 1.44 15.11
N TYR A 86 6.64 2.59 15.71
CA TYR A 86 7.61 3.54 15.17
C TYR A 86 9.00 2.91 14.98
N ARG A 87 9.51 2.22 16.01
CA ARG A 87 10.81 1.51 15.92
C ARG A 87 10.80 0.43 14.83
N LYS A 88 9.70 -0.30 14.70
CA LYS A 88 9.53 -1.33 13.67
C LYS A 88 9.54 -0.72 12.26
N LEU A 89 8.83 0.39 12.06
CA LEU A 89 8.82 1.15 10.81
C LEU A 89 10.22 1.68 10.46
N VAL A 90 10.93 2.28 11.41
CA VAL A 90 12.30 2.77 11.21
C VAL A 90 13.25 1.63 10.81
N LEU A 91 13.13 0.45 11.42
CA LEU A 91 13.93 -0.72 11.05
C LEU A 91 13.60 -1.26 9.65
N GLN A 92 12.35 -1.16 9.20
CA GLN A 92 11.94 -1.62 7.87
C GLN A 92 12.24 -0.59 6.76
N LEU A 93 12.27 0.69 7.10
CA LEU A 93 12.53 1.80 6.17
C LEU A 93 14.00 2.22 6.16
N HIS A 94 14.87 1.59 6.97
CA HIS A 94 16.29 1.88 6.94
C HIS A 94 16.88 1.34 5.64
N PRO A 95 17.44 2.19 4.76
CA PRO A 95 18.17 1.74 3.60
C PRO A 95 19.53 1.23 4.06
N ASP A 96 19.79 -0.06 3.82
CA ASP A 96 21.17 -0.58 3.69
C ASP A 96 21.70 -0.21 2.29
#